data_AF-A0A291FEA4-F1
#
_entry.id   AF-A0A291FEA4-F1
#
_cell.length_a   1.000
_cell.length_b   1.000
_cell.length_c   1.000
_cell.angle_alpha   90.00
_cell.angle_beta   90.00
_cell.angle_gamma   90.00
#
_symmetry.space_group_name_H-M   'P 1'
#
loop_
_entity.id
_entity.type
_entity.pdbx_description
1 polymer ?
#
loop_
_entity_poly.entity_id
_entity_poly.type
_entity_poly.pdbx_seq_one_letter_code
_entity_poly.pdbx_strand_id
1 'polypeptide(L)'
;MGYDMDGSGSGSLNPLRIKSSGVEKDRRAFKITYCLPSESRLFTYRELQNVYTTKLVPFSSWYAEQQRIQKMGGKIFKVELAAGGQMRSCGNS
;
A
#
# COMPACT_ATOMS: atom_id res chain seq x y z
N MET A 1 -3.52 -2.77 19.24
CA MET A 1 -4.36 -3.74 18.50
C MET A 1 -5.62 -2.99 18.13
N GLY A 2 -5.85 -2.75 16.85
CA GLY A 2 -6.92 -1.87 16.34
C GLY A 2 -6.87 -1.72 14.82
N TYR A 3 -7.84 -1.03 14.25
CA TYR A 3 -8.03 -0.80 12.80
C TYR A 3 -8.04 0.70 12.46
N ASP A 4 -7.72 1.07 11.22
CA ASP A 4 -7.56 2.48 10.81
C ASP A 4 -8.89 3.26 10.74
N MET A 5 -10.01 2.56 10.54
CA MET A 5 -11.36 3.15 10.48
C MET A 5 -11.97 3.34 11.87
N ASP A 6 -11.21 3.95 12.77
CA ASP A 6 -11.56 4.26 14.17
C ASP A 6 -12.42 5.53 14.36
N GLY A 7 -12.84 6.17 13.26
CA GLY A 7 -13.57 7.44 13.28
C GLY A 7 -12.70 8.70 13.28
N SER A 8 -11.36 8.60 13.36
CA SER A 8 -10.49 9.78 13.21
C SER A 8 -10.57 10.38 11.79
N GLY A 9 -10.37 11.68 11.66
CA GLY A 9 -10.63 12.41 10.41
C GLY A 9 -10.40 13.91 10.54
N SER A 10 -11.11 14.69 9.73
CA SER A 10 -11.05 16.15 9.82
C SER A 10 -11.46 16.63 11.22
N GLY A 11 -10.68 17.52 11.82
CA GLY A 11 -10.93 18.03 13.17
C GLY A 11 -10.57 17.07 14.31
N SER A 12 -10.01 15.89 14.02
CA SER A 12 -9.46 15.02 15.07
C SER A 12 -8.04 15.44 15.48
N LEU A 13 -7.61 15.04 16.68
CA LEU A 13 -6.24 15.30 17.16
C LEU A 13 -5.17 14.63 16.29
N ASN A 14 -5.51 13.50 15.67
CA ASN A 14 -4.60 12.76 14.81
C ASN A 14 -4.46 13.46 13.44
N PRO A 15 -3.24 13.50 12.87
CA PRO A 15 -3.03 14.09 11.56
C PRO A 15 -3.77 13.30 10.46
N LEU A 16 -4.19 14.01 9.42
CA LEU A 16 -4.79 13.39 8.24
C LEU A 16 -3.80 12.45 7.57
N ARG A 17 -4.19 11.20 7.43
CA ARG A 17 -3.40 10.15 6.80
C ARG A 17 -4.29 9.22 5.99
N ILE A 18 -3.65 8.35 5.22
CA ILE A 18 -4.35 7.27 4.54
C ILE A 18 -4.86 6.26 5.56
N LYS A 19 -6.12 5.87 5.39
CA LYS A 19 -6.82 4.91 6.25
C LYS A 19 -7.19 3.68 5.46
N SER A 20 -6.79 2.53 5.98
CA SER A 20 -7.14 1.25 5.39
C SER A 20 -8.50 0.75 5.85
N SER A 21 -9.22 0.05 4.96
CA SER A 21 -10.42 -0.71 5.31
C SER A 21 -10.11 -2.16 5.73
N GLY A 22 -8.83 -2.48 5.98
CA GLY A 22 -8.45 -3.76 6.58
C GLY A 22 -8.99 -3.91 7.99
N VAL A 23 -9.51 -5.11 8.31
CA VAL A 23 -9.90 -5.45 9.68
C VAL A 23 -8.67 -5.63 10.57
N GLU A 24 -8.85 -5.69 11.88
CA GLU A 24 -7.73 -6.00 12.78
C GLU A 24 -7.13 -7.37 12.41
N LYS A 25 -5.80 -7.41 12.20
CA LYS A 25 -5.05 -8.61 11.78
C LYS A 25 -5.56 -9.25 10.47
N ASP A 26 -6.02 -8.43 9.52
CA ASP A 26 -6.39 -8.86 8.17
C ASP A 26 -5.26 -9.67 7.50
N ARG A 27 -5.61 -10.79 6.87
CA ARG A 27 -4.65 -11.72 6.24
C ARG A 27 -4.65 -11.69 4.72
N ARG A 28 -5.46 -10.81 4.11
CA ARG A 28 -5.50 -10.65 2.65
C ARG A 28 -4.20 -10.01 2.14
N ALA A 29 -3.76 -10.40 0.94
CA ALA A 29 -2.56 -9.85 0.32
C ALA A 29 -2.70 -9.76 -1.21
N PHE A 30 -2.13 -8.70 -1.78
CA PHE A 30 -2.03 -8.51 -3.21
C PHE A 30 -0.64 -8.90 -3.72
N LYS A 31 -0.58 -9.50 -4.90
CA LYS A 31 0.64 -9.58 -5.71
C LYS A 31 0.65 -8.39 -6.66
N ILE A 32 1.66 -7.54 -6.53
CA ILE A 32 1.76 -6.29 -7.30
C ILE A 32 3.02 -6.30 -8.16
N THR A 33 2.95 -5.65 -9.32
CA THR A 33 4.09 -5.42 -10.20
C THR A 33 4.12 -3.96 -10.62
N TYR A 34 5.25 -3.28 -10.41
CA TYR A 34 5.41 -1.85 -10.71
C TYR A 34 6.87 -1.50 -11.04
N CYS A 35 7.08 -0.34 -11.67
CA CYS A 35 8.39 0.32 -11.80
C CYS A 35 8.35 1.67 -11.08
N LEU A 36 9.33 1.96 -10.23
CA LEU A 36 9.44 3.21 -9.47
C LEU A 36 10.86 3.79 -9.59
N PRO A 37 11.10 4.70 -10.55
CA PRO A 37 12.39 5.37 -10.70
C PRO A 37 12.78 6.18 -9.47
N SER A 38 14.08 6.39 -9.27
CA SER A 38 14.57 7.39 -8.32
C SER A 38 14.55 8.76 -8.96
N GLU A 39 13.74 9.67 -8.41
CA GLU A 39 13.69 11.07 -8.83
C GLU A 39 14.80 11.92 -8.20
N SER A 40 15.59 11.36 -7.28
CA SER A 40 16.57 12.10 -6.47
C SER A 40 18.03 11.71 -6.64
N ARG A 41 18.32 10.66 -7.41
CA ARG A 41 19.68 10.13 -7.54
C ARG A 41 20.69 11.15 -8.10
N LEU A 42 20.25 12.03 -9.00
CA LEU A 42 21.13 13.01 -9.66
C LEU A 42 21.71 14.06 -8.72
N PHE A 43 21.07 14.32 -7.57
CA PHE A 43 21.54 15.29 -6.58
C PHE A 43 21.89 14.67 -5.22
N THR A 44 21.57 13.38 -5.01
CA THR A 44 21.97 12.63 -3.80
C THR A 44 23.16 11.70 -4.03
N TYR A 45 23.48 11.37 -5.28
CA TYR A 45 24.62 10.53 -5.69
C TYR A 45 24.68 9.14 -5.03
N ARG A 46 23.54 8.61 -4.60
CA ARG A 46 23.45 7.23 -4.09
C ARG A 46 23.65 6.20 -5.20
N GLU A 47 23.96 4.98 -4.79
CA GLU A 47 24.09 3.81 -5.67
C GLU A 47 22.82 3.56 -6.48
N LEU A 48 22.98 2.97 -7.68
CA LEU A 48 21.83 2.58 -8.50
C LEU A 48 21.17 1.33 -7.88
N GLN A 49 19.84 1.33 -7.82
CA GLN A 49 19.06 0.23 -7.24
C GLN A 49 18.07 -0.33 -8.28
N ASN A 50 17.63 -1.58 -8.08
CA ASN A 50 16.58 -2.15 -8.91
C ASN A 50 15.23 -1.45 -8.62
N VAL A 51 14.59 -0.94 -9.68
CA VAL A 51 13.33 -0.18 -9.59
C VAL A 51 12.12 -0.97 -10.10
N TYR A 52 12.35 -2.12 -10.76
CA TYR A 52 11.28 -3.00 -11.22
C TYR A 52 11.00 -4.06 -10.16
N THR A 53 9.82 -3.97 -9.54
CA THR A 53 9.47 -4.77 -8.36
C THR A 53 8.20 -5.57 -8.59
N THR A 54 8.28 -6.88 -8.30
CA THR A 54 7.11 -7.74 -8.09
C THR A 54 7.16 -8.29 -6.67
N LYS A 55 6.15 -7.98 -5.84
CA LYS A 55 6.12 -8.39 -4.43
C LYS A 55 4.70 -8.66 -3.93
N LEU A 56 4.60 -9.36 -2.80
CA LEU A 56 3.36 -9.45 -2.03
C LEU A 56 3.25 -8.24 -1.08
N VAL A 57 2.07 -7.63 -1.03
CA VAL A 57 1.75 -6.52 -0.14
C VAL A 57 0.45 -6.83 0.61
N PRO A 58 0.42 -6.69 1.95
CA PRO A 58 -0.80 -6.87 2.71
C PRO A 58 -1.92 -5.92 2.26
N PHE A 59 -3.16 -6.39 2.32
CA PHE A 59 -4.35 -5.59 2.01
C PHE A 59 -4.39 -4.30 2.85
N SER A 60 -4.03 -4.40 4.13
CA SER A 60 -4.00 -3.27 5.06
C SER A 60 -3.09 -2.14 4.60
N SER A 61 -1.95 -2.45 3.98
CA SER A 61 -0.99 -1.44 3.51
C SER A 61 -1.17 -1.04 2.04
N TRP A 62 -1.93 -1.81 1.26
CA TRP A 62 -1.97 -1.66 -0.20
C TRP A 62 -2.45 -0.28 -0.66
N TYR A 63 -3.47 0.30 -0.03
CA TYR A 63 -3.98 1.60 -0.43
C TYR A 63 -2.92 2.71 -0.28
N ALA A 64 -2.17 2.69 0.82
CA ALA A 64 -1.08 3.63 1.05
C ALA A 64 0.09 3.40 0.10
N GLU A 65 0.47 2.13 -0.14
CA GLU A 65 1.55 1.79 -1.07
C GLU A 65 1.22 2.18 -2.51
N GLN A 66 0.00 1.94 -2.96
CA GLN A 66 -0.48 2.35 -4.29
C GLN A 66 -0.35 3.87 -4.45
N GLN A 67 -0.87 4.63 -3.49
CA GLN A 67 -0.82 6.09 -3.55
C GLN A 67 0.60 6.63 -3.45
N ARG A 68 1.47 5.98 -2.67
CA ARG A 68 2.90 6.32 -2.58
C ARG A 68 3.60 6.12 -3.93
N ILE A 69 3.38 4.98 -4.59
CA ILE A 69 3.95 4.67 -5.90
C ILE A 69 3.49 5.72 -6.93
N GLN A 70 2.21 6.06 -6.94
CA GLN A 70 1.64 7.07 -7.85
C GLN A 70 2.22 8.46 -7.62
N LYS A 71 2.35 8.89 -6.36
CA LYS A 71 2.87 10.22 -6.01
C LYS A 71 4.35 10.41 -6.37
N MET A 72 5.14 9.34 -6.38
CA MET A 72 6.56 9.38 -6.73
C MET A 72 6.83 8.96 -8.19
N GLY A 73 5.87 9.20 -9.10
CA GLY A 73 6.06 8.98 -10.54
C GLY A 73 6.15 7.52 -10.97
N GLY A 74 5.85 6.56 -10.09
CA GLY A 74 5.89 5.14 -10.41
C GLY A 74 4.70 4.67 -11.24
N LYS A 75 4.91 3.63 -12.05
CA LYS A 75 3.87 2.99 -12.88
C LYS A 75 3.57 1.59 -12.37
N ILE A 76 2.30 1.35 -12.03
CA ILE A 76 1.78 0.03 -11.65
C ILE A 76 1.35 -0.68 -12.93
N PHE A 77 1.86 -1.90 -13.14
CA PHE A 77 1.55 -2.70 -14.33
C PHE A 77 0.49 -3.75 -14.06
N LYS A 78 0.50 -4.37 -12.88
CA LYS A 78 -0.41 -5.47 -12.54
C LYS A 78 -0.64 -5.57 -11.04
N VAL A 79 -1.88 -5.87 -10.67
CA VAL A 79 -2.32 -6.08 -9.28
C VAL A 79 -3.31 -7.25 -9.28
N GLU A 80 -3.04 -8.26 -8.48
CA GLU A 80 -3.92 -9.43 -8.30
C GLU A 80 -4.07 -9.72 -6.81
N LEU A 81 -5.28 -10.10 -6.38
CA LEU A 81 -5.48 -10.60 -5.02
C LEU A 81 -4.91 -12.01 -4.93
N ALA A 82 -3.80 -12.17 -4.21
CA ALA A 82 -3.07 -13.43 -4.13
C ALA A 82 -3.54 -14.30 -2.95
N ALA A 83 -4.02 -13.67 -1.87
CA ALA A 83 -4.61 -14.32 -0.72
C ALA A 83 -5.83 -13.51 -0.26
N GLY A 84 -6.93 -14.20 0.06
CA GLY A 84 -8.19 -13.55 0.44
C GLY A 84 -9.41 -14.02 -0.33
N GLY A 85 -10.54 -14.14 0.36
CA GLY A 85 -11.86 -14.23 -0.27
C GLY A 85 -12.38 -12.88 -0.77
N GLN A 86 -13.06 -12.89 -1.92
CA GLN A 86 -13.79 -11.73 -2.45
C GLN A 86 -15.18 -11.64 -1.78
N MET A 87 -15.62 -10.41 -1.47
CA MET A 87 -16.95 -10.12 -0.89
C MET A 87 -17.33 -10.94 0.36
N ARG A 88 -16.35 -11.44 1.11
CA ARG A 88 -16.59 -12.22 2.33
C ARG A 88 -16.98 -11.31 3.49
N SER A 89 -18.06 -11.66 4.20
CA SER A 89 -18.56 -10.90 5.35
C SER A 89 -17.68 -11.04 6.60
N CYS A 90 -17.24 -12.26 6.95
CA CYS A 90 -16.40 -12.55 8.12
C CYS A 90 -15.34 -13.62 7.79
N GLY A 91 -14.20 -13.59 8.47
CA GLY A 91 -13.08 -14.52 8.21
C GLY A 91 -12.18 -14.02 7.08
N ASN A 92 -11.80 -12.74 7.12
CA ASN A 92 -11.02 -12.01 6.11
C ASN A 92 -9.58 -12.55 6.03
N SER A 93 -9.45 -13.69 5.35
CA SER A 93 -8.24 -14.45 5.06
C SER A 93 -8.29 -15.04 3.67
#